data_AF-A0A3N5S161-F1
#
_entry.id   AF-A0A3N5S161-F1
#
_cell.length_a   1.000
_cell.length_b   1.000
_cell.length_c   1.000
_cell.angle_alpha   90.00
_cell.angle_beta   90.00
_cell.angle_gamma   90.00
#
_symmetry.space_group_name_H-M   'P 1'
#
loop_
_entity.id
_entity.type
_entity.pdbx_description
1 polymer ?
#
loop_
_entity_poly.entity_id
_entity_poly.type
_entity_poly.pdbx_seq_one_letter_code
_entity_poly.pdbx_strand_id
1 'polypeptide(L)' 'MTKPTNSLVQVDETGVLFLTVGYVTTPEGVGWFDQAVIFCPFCGKKLQDRDEIKRRANG' A
#
# COMPACT_ATOMS: atom_id res chain seq x y z
N MET A 1 -6.04 16.41 -6.22
CA MET A 1 -7.05 15.32 -6.33
C MET A 1 -7.86 15.30 -5.04
N THR A 2 -9.17 15.53 -5.11
CA THR A 2 -10.04 15.85 -3.95
C THR A 2 -11.00 14.73 -3.55
N LYS A 3 -10.68 13.46 -3.87
CA LYS A 3 -11.51 12.31 -3.50
C LYS A 3 -10.61 11.20 -2.96
N PRO A 4 -10.99 10.53 -1.85
CA PRO A 4 -10.30 9.33 -1.42
C PRO A 4 -10.26 8.33 -2.57
N THR A 5 -9.15 7.61 -2.71
CA THR A 5 -9.04 6.51 -3.66
C THR A 5 -10.25 5.59 -3.45
N ASN A 6 -10.93 5.18 -4.53
CA ASN A 6 -12.10 4.28 -4.41
C ASN A 6 -11.69 2.89 -3.86
N SER A 7 -10.39 2.62 -3.72
CA SER A 7 -9.85 1.41 -3.12
C SER A 7 -8.74 1.76 -2.14
N LEU A 8 -8.87 1.26 -0.90
CA LEU A 8 -7.79 1.28 0.09
C LEU A 8 -6.72 0.22 -0.21
N VAL A 9 -6.99 -0.70 -1.14
CA VAL A 9 -6.08 -1.77 -1.53
C VAL A 9 -5.61 -1.53 -2.95
N GLN A 10 -4.29 -1.48 -3.16
CA GLN A 10 -3.71 -1.16 -4.45
C GLN A 10 -2.44 -1.98 -4.71
N VAL A 11 -2.17 -2.26 -5.97
CA VAL A 11 -0.91 -2.86 -6.42
C VAL A 11 -0.15 -1.77 -7.16
N ASP A 12 1.11 -1.53 -6.78
CA ASP A 12 1.96 -0.53 -7.43
C ASP A 12 2.59 -1.07 -8.74
N GLU A 13 3.40 -0.25 -9.39
CA GLU A 13 4.10 -0.62 -10.63
C GLU A 13 5.14 -1.73 -10.42
N THR A 14 5.64 -1.92 -9.19
CA THR A 14 6.55 -3.00 -8.83
C THR A 14 5.83 -4.31 -8.49
N GLY A 15 4.49 -4.31 -8.57
CA GLY A 15 3.63 -5.45 -8.30
C GLY A 15 3.46 -5.74 -6.80
N VAL A 16 3.81 -4.81 -5.92
CA VAL A 16 3.65 -4.93 -4.47
C VAL A 16 2.25 -4.49 -4.07
N LEU A 17 1.56 -5.34 -3.29
CA LEU A 17 0.25 -5.06 -2.73
C LEU A 17 0.38 -4.16 -1.49
N PHE A 18 -0.27 -3.00 -1.53
CA PHE A 18 -0.35 -2.02 -0.46
C PHE A 18 -1.80 -1.87 0.05
N LEU A 19 -1.89 -1.53 1.34
CA LEU A 19 -3.11 -1.08 2.00
C LEU A 19 -2.89 0.33 2.52
N THR A 20 -3.75 1.26 2.13
CA THR A 20 -3.86 2.58 2.74
C THR A 20 -4.46 2.44 4.13
N VAL A 21 -3.68 2.80 5.16
CA VAL A 21 -4.08 2.73 6.57
C VAL A 21 -4.51 4.08 7.13
N GLY A 22 -4.29 5.17 6.39
CA GLY A 22 -4.71 6.50 6.79
C GLY A 22 -4.39 7.55 5.75
N TYR A 23 -4.86 8.77 6.00
CA TYR A 23 -4.54 9.93 5.21
C TYR A 23 -4.50 11.18 6.08
N VAL A 24 -3.77 12.19 5.62
CA VAL A 24 -3.72 13.51 6.26
C VAL A 24 -3.89 14.58 5.19
N THR A 25 -4.76 15.56 5.46
CA THR A 25 -4.91 16.72 4.58
C THR A 25 -3.88 17.77 4.95
N THR A 26 -3.12 18.23 3.96
CA THR A 26 -2.13 19.30 4.08
C THR A 26 -2.47 20.43 3.11
N PRO A 27 -1.90 21.64 3.29
CA PRO A 27 -2.07 22.73 2.31
C PRO A 27 -1.62 22.38 0.89
N GLU A 28 -0.68 21.45 0.75
CA GLU A 28 -0.11 21.01 -0.54
C GLU A 28 -0.90 19.86 -1.17
N GLY A 29 -1.79 19.22 -0.41
CA GLY A 29 -2.60 18.08 -0.87
C GLY A 29 -2.83 17.03 0.21
N VAL A 30 -3.40 15.89 -0.19
CA VAL A 30 -3.62 14.75 0.71
C VAL A 30 -2.38 13.86 0.71
N GLY A 31 -1.78 13.68 1.88
CA GLY A 31 -0.77 12.65 2.13
C GLY A 31 -1.43 11.32 2.47
N TRP A 32 -0.98 10.24 1.84
CA TRP A 32 -1.48 8.89 2.04
C TRP A 32 -0.48 8.06 2.83
N PHE A 33 -0.96 7.28 3.80
CA PHE A 33 -0.15 6.34 4.55
C PHE A 33 -0.41 4.93 4.05
N ASP A 34 0.46 4.44 3.20
CA ASP A 34 0.37 3.10 2.62
C ASP A 34 1.32 2.12 3.32
N GLN A 35 0.87 0.87 3.48
CA GLN A 35 1.64 -0.22 4.09
C GLN A 35 1.63 -1.46 3.20
N ALA A 36 2.79 -2.07 2.99
CA ALA A 36 2.90 -3.30 2.23
C ALA A 36 2.19 -4.47 2.97
N VAL A 37 1.31 -5.17 2.27
CA VAL A 37 0.48 -6.25 2.84
C VAL A 37 1.22 -7.58 2.78
N ILE A 38 1.99 -7.90 3.83
CA ILE A 38 2.71 -9.19 3.91
C ILE A 38 1.72 -10.34 4.17
N PHE A 39 0.76 -10.12 5.06
CA PHE A 39 -0.28 -11.08 5.42
C PHE A 39 -1.66 -10.48 5.15
N CYS A 40 -2.60 -11.31 4.70
CA CYS A 40 -3.98 -10.92 4.48
C CYS A 40 -4.60 -10.44 5.81
N PRO A 41 -5.12 -9.21 5.89
CA PRO A 41 -5.68 -8.66 7.13
C PRO A 41 -7.00 -9.34 7.55
N PHE A 42 -7.60 -10.15 6.69
CA PHE A 42 -8.88 -10.82 6.95
C PHE A 42 -8.71 -12.26 7.45
N CYS A 43 -7.75 -13.02 6.89
CA CYS A 43 -7.60 -14.45 7.17
C CYS A 43 -6.19 -14.84 7.61
N GLY A 44 -5.25 -13.91 7.70
CA GLY A 44 -3.88 -14.16 8.15
C GLY A 44 -2.99 -14.94 7.17
N LYS A 45 -3.51 -15.32 5.98
CA LYS A 45 -2.70 -15.99 4.94
C LYS A 45 -1.54 -15.09 4.50
N LYS A 46 -0.33 -15.65 4.40
CA LYS A 46 0.81 -14.94 3.80
C LYS A 46 0.55 -14.67 2.32
N LEU A 47 0.63 -13.41 1.91
CA LEU A 47 0.40 -12.96 0.52
C LEU A 47 1.70 -12.56 -0.18
N GLN A 48 2.64 -11.98 0.56
CA GLN A 48 3.91 -11.46 0.02
C GLN A 48 5.07 -11.81 0.94
N ASP A 49 6.29 -11.77 0.41
CA ASP A 49 7.52 -11.95 1.17
C ASP A 49 8.30 -10.63 1.30
N ARG A 50 8.90 -10.37 2.48
CA ARG A 50 9.63 -9.13 2.74
C ARG A 50 10.87 -8.99 1.87
N ASP A 51 11.57 -10.09 1.62
CA ASP A 51 12.79 -10.05 0.80
C ASP A 51 12.44 -9.88 -0.67
N GLU A 52 11.32 -10.44 -1.10
CA GLU A 52 10.80 -10.21 -2.46
C GLU A 52 10.35 -8.76 -2.68
N ILE A 53 9.64 -8.17 -1.72
CA ILE A 53 9.26 -6.75 -1.77
C ILE A 53 10.51 -5.86 -1.86
N LYS A 54 11.53 -6.12 -1.04
CA LYS A 54 12.81 -5.38 -1.10
C LYS A 54 13.51 -5.52 -2.45
N ARG A 55 13.48 -6.73 -3.05
CA ARG A 55 14.06 -6.94 -4.39
C ARG A 55 13.33 -6.12 -5.45
N ARG A 56 12.00 -6.07 -5.41
CA ARG A 56 11.16 -5.32 -6.35
C ARG A 56 11.30 -3.80 -6.19
N ALA A 57 11.54 -3.31 -4.98
CA ALA A 57 11.72 -1.87 -4.71
C ALA A 57 13.08 -1.32 -5.15
N ASN A 58 14.07 -2.18 -5.40
CA ASN A 58 15.45 -1.79 -5.74
C ASN A 58 15.83 -2.09 -7.21
N GLY A 59 14.87 -2.57 -8.02
CA GLY A 59 15.06 -2.86 -9.45
C GLY A 59 14.30 -1.87 -10.32
#